data_AF-A0A944Z986-F1
#
_entry.id   AF-A0A944Z986-F1
#
_cell.length_a   1.000
_cell.length_b   1.000
_cell.length_c   1.000
_cell.angle_alpha   90.00
_cell.angle_beta   90.00
_cell.angle_gamma   90.00
#
_symmetry.space_group_name_H-M   'P 1'
#
loop_
_entity.id
_entity.type
_entity.pdbx_description
1 polymer ?
#
loop_
_entity_poly.entity_id
_entity_poly.type
_entity_poly.pdbx_seq_one_letter_code
_entity_poly.pdbx_strand_id
1 'polypeptide(L)'
;MNLEYDETPFVAILREAFANHSNLPERCAINLAYEVNQEDFSDVVEIVSRCGAREGLVARLRTTHPVGPNHLGQYDRHFWTVWTEACAFAWAKNVAGFDRPRFTDDRGKPDLLVGSSMWLEAKTVERSPDERRALDQMAEASDRGRPQYRMTYGFSVPHPTIVKKFNDGLSDALTKLARQGFGEIIVYFELDGIDWGTDEHAALKAIDEWSATESSNTGARIVVTRGGRWREPLIDHIPPAI
;
A
#
# COMPACT_ATOMS: atom_id res chain seq x y z
N MET A 1 -31.69 22.52 2.40
CA MET A 1 -31.44 21.68 1.22
C MET A 1 -30.11 20.99 1.49
N ASN A 2 -30.17 19.80 2.08
CA ASN A 2 -28.97 19.00 2.31
C ASN A 2 -28.60 18.41 0.96
N LEU A 3 -27.46 18.82 0.41
CA LEU A 3 -26.84 18.11 -0.69
C LEU A 3 -26.36 16.79 -0.09
N GLU A 4 -27.12 15.72 -0.25
CA GLU A 4 -26.59 14.38 -0.09
C GLU A 4 -25.52 14.23 -1.17
N TYR A 5 -24.26 14.35 -0.78
CA TYR A 5 -23.15 14.00 -1.66
C TYR A 5 -23.21 12.48 -1.87
N ASP A 6 -23.17 12.06 -3.13
CA ASP A 6 -23.07 10.63 -3.45
C ASP A 6 -21.80 10.08 -2.79
N GLU A 7 -21.98 8.99 -2.03
CA GLU A 7 -20.89 8.30 -1.36
C GLU A 7 -19.94 7.70 -2.39
N THR A 8 -18.63 7.91 -2.20
CA THR A 8 -17.63 7.42 -3.15
C THR A 8 -17.48 5.90 -3.03
N PRO A 9 -17.05 5.19 -4.09
CA PRO A 9 -16.79 3.75 -4.01
C PRO A 9 -15.84 3.36 -2.86
N PHE A 10 -14.86 4.22 -2.54
CA PHE A 10 -13.97 4.04 -1.41
C PHE A 10 -14.71 4.09 -0.08
N VAL A 11 -15.50 5.13 0.16
CA VAL A 11 -16.25 5.26 1.41
C VAL A 11 -17.31 4.15 1.53
N ALA A 12 -17.95 3.76 0.42
CA ALA A 12 -18.91 2.66 0.39
C ALA A 12 -18.31 1.31 0.83
N ILE A 13 -17.08 0.99 0.41
CA ILE A 13 -16.42 -0.24 0.88
C ILE A 13 -15.96 -0.15 2.34
N LEU A 14 -15.60 1.05 2.83
CA LEU A 14 -15.35 1.26 4.25
C LEU A 14 -16.62 1.04 5.07
N ARG A 15 -17.79 1.44 4.56
CA ARG A 15 -19.09 1.23 5.23
C ARG A 15 -19.44 -0.23 5.34
N GLU A 16 -19.16 -0.97 4.27
CA GLU A 16 -19.31 -2.42 4.27
C GLU A 16 -18.35 -3.10 5.26
N ALA A 17 -17.09 -2.68 5.31
CA ALA A 17 -16.10 -3.26 6.22
C ALA A 17 -16.36 -2.87 7.69
N PHE A 18 -16.76 -1.62 7.95
CA PHE A 18 -16.80 -0.98 9.26
C PHE A 18 -18.15 -0.28 9.51
N ALA A 19 -19.24 -1.06 9.54
CA ALA A 19 -20.59 -0.53 9.76
C ALA A 19 -20.75 0.32 11.05
N ASN A 20 -19.91 0.08 12.06
CA ASN A 20 -19.91 0.81 13.34
C ASN A 20 -18.72 1.78 13.46
N HIS A 21 -18.33 2.45 12.37
CA HIS A 21 -17.17 3.36 12.35
C HIS A 21 -17.28 4.50 13.38
N SER A 22 -18.49 4.88 13.82
CA SER A 22 -18.71 5.87 14.88
C SER A 22 -18.07 5.51 16.24
N ASN A 23 -17.70 4.24 16.44
CA ASN A 23 -16.99 3.78 17.64
C ASN A 23 -15.46 3.88 17.53
N LEU A 24 -14.95 4.26 16.36
CA LEU A 24 -13.53 4.50 16.14
C LEU A 24 -13.17 5.91 16.64
N PRO A 25 -11.91 6.15 17.04
CA PRO A 25 -11.46 7.51 17.41
C PRO A 25 -11.65 8.50 16.25
N GLU A 26 -11.89 9.77 16.57
CA GLU A 26 -12.06 10.85 15.58
C GLU A 26 -10.88 10.94 14.59
N ARG A 27 -9.66 10.67 15.07
CA ARG A 27 -8.42 10.74 14.27
C ARG A 27 -8.00 9.43 13.59
N CYS A 28 -8.83 8.38 13.64
CA CYS A 28 -8.55 7.14 12.91
C CYS A 28 -8.68 7.37 11.41
N ALA A 29 -7.81 6.73 10.61
CA ALA A 29 -7.80 6.84 9.15
C ALA A 29 -9.17 6.56 8.50
N ILE A 30 -9.94 5.62 9.07
CA ILE A 30 -11.28 5.28 8.60
C ILE A 30 -12.26 6.43 8.82
N ASN A 31 -12.30 7.04 10.01
CA ASN A 31 -13.20 8.15 10.30
C ASN A 31 -12.86 9.40 9.48
N LEU A 32 -11.57 9.68 9.31
CA LEU A 32 -11.11 10.77 8.45
C LEU A 32 -11.57 10.56 7.00
N ALA A 33 -11.47 9.33 6.47
CA ALA A 33 -11.96 9.01 5.13
C ALA A 33 -13.46 9.27 4.95
N TYR A 34 -14.29 8.98 5.96
CA TYR A 34 -15.71 9.34 5.94
C TYR A 34 -15.94 10.85 5.99
N GLU A 35 -15.24 11.55 6.88
CA GLU A 35 -15.41 12.99 7.08
C GLU A 35 -15.14 13.79 5.80
N VAL A 36 -14.11 13.39 5.05
CA VAL A 36 -13.71 14.08 3.82
C VAL A 36 -14.29 13.47 2.54
N ASN A 37 -15.14 12.44 2.67
CA ASN A 37 -15.65 11.63 1.56
C ASN A 37 -14.53 11.21 0.58
N GLN A 38 -13.47 10.57 1.10
CA GLN A 38 -12.21 10.36 0.36
C GLN A 38 -12.41 9.61 -0.97
N GLU A 39 -11.74 10.09 -2.03
CA GLU A 39 -11.87 9.53 -3.39
C GLU A 39 -10.66 8.71 -3.86
N ASP A 40 -9.48 8.90 -3.28
CA ASP A 40 -8.17 8.50 -3.84
C ASP A 40 -8.03 7.02 -4.26
N PHE A 41 -8.84 6.11 -3.71
CA PHE A 41 -8.81 4.68 -4.05
C PHE A 41 -10.12 4.17 -4.63
N SER A 42 -11.03 5.06 -5.03
CA SER A 42 -12.33 4.67 -5.59
C SER A 42 -12.18 3.83 -6.85
N ASP A 43 -11.22 4.19 -7.71
CA ASP A 43 -10.96 3.44 -8.94
C ASP A 43 -10.37 2.04 -8.65
N VAL A 44 -9.50 1.92 -7.65
CA VAL A 44 -8.98 0.64 -7.14
C VAL A 44 -10.12 -0.25 -6.67
N VAL A 45 -11.04 0.30 -5.86
CA VAL A 45 -12.20 -0.44 -5.35
C VAL A 45 -13.10 -0.91 -6.47
N GLU A 46 -13.35 -0.06 -7.47
CA GLU A 46 -14.14 -0.46 -8.63
C GLU A 46 -13.48 -1.61 -9.39
N ILE A 47 -12.16 -1.58 -9.60
CA ILE A 47 -11.43 -2.63 -10.32
C ILE A 47 -11.50 -3.95 -9.56
N VAL A 48 -11.22 -3.93 -8.26
CA VAL A 48 -11.33 -5.10 -7.37
C VAL A 48 -12.75 -5.67 -7.43
N SER A 49 -13.76 -4.80 -7.38
CA SER A 49 -15.18 -5.20 -7.42
C SER A 49 -15.56 -5.81 -8.77
N ARG A 50 -15.15 -5.22 -9.90
CA ARG A 50 -15.39 -5.76 -11.25
C ARG A 50 -14.71 -7.11 -11.47
N CYS A 51 -13.62 -7.38 -10.76
CA CYS A 51 -12.94 -8.67 -10.78
C CYS A 51 -13.56 -9.72 -9.84
N GLY A 52 -14.63 -9.37 -9.11
CA GLY A 52 -15.28 -10.27 -8.14
C GLY A 52 -14.49 -10.48 -6.85
N ALA A 53 -13.48 -9.65 -6.57
CA ALA A 53 -12.59 -9.79 -5.41
C ALA A 53 -12.97 -8.86 -4.23
N ARG A 54 -14.15 -8.21 -4.30
CA ARG A 54 -14.62 -7.27 -3.27
C ARG A 54 -14.71 -7.88 -1.88
N GLU A 55 -15.25 -9.09 -1.77
CA GLU A 55 -15.39 -9.80 -0.49
C GLU A 55 -14.03 -10.04 0.18
N GLY A 56 -13.02 -10.43 -0.61
CA GLY A 56 -11.65 -10.60 -0.11
C GLY A 56 -11.04 -9.31 0.43
N LEU A 57 -11.25 -8.18 -0.26
CA LEU A 57 -10.79 -6.87 0.21
C LEU A 57 -11.50 -6.48 1.52
N VAL A 58 -12.81 -6.67 1.61
CA VAL A 58 -13.59 -6.39 2.84
C VAL A 58 -13.13 -7.26 4.00
N ALA A 59 -12.90 -8.56 3.77
CA ALA A 59 -12.41 -9.47 4.80
C ALA A 59 -11.02 -9.06 5.34
N ARG A 60 -10.13 -8.63 4.45
CA ARG A 60 -8.79 -8.11 4.81
C ARG A 60 -8.89 -6.83 5.63
N LEU A 61 -9.68 -5.84 5.19
CA LEU A 61 -9.91 -4.60 5.94
C LEU A 61 -10.41 -4.88 7.36
N ARG A 62 -11.39 -5.78 7.52
CA ARG A 62 -11.92 -6.16 8.84
C ARG A 62 -10.88 -6.83 9.74
N THR A 63 -9.95 -7.60 9.16
CA THR A 63 -8.92 -8.32 9.92
C THR A 63 -7.82 -7.40 10.42
N THR A 64 -7.52 -6.32 9.70
CA THR A 64 -6.40 -5.43 9.99
C THR A 64 -6.73 -4.32 10.99
N HIS A 65 -8.02 -3.98 11.14
CA HIS A 65 -8.45 -2.88 11.99
C HIS A 65 -9.60 -3.32 12.93
N PRO A 66 -9.34 -3.54 14.24
CA PRO A 66 -10.41 -3.87 15.17
C PRO A 66 -11.36 -2.68 15.33
N VAL A 67 -12.66 -2.97 15.40
CA VAL A 67 -13.69 -1.97 15.69
C VAL A 67 -13.83 -1.87 17.21
N GLY A 68 -13.33 -0.80 17.80
CA GLY A 68 -13.44 -0.55 19.24
C GLY A 68 -12.72 0.70 19.72
N PRO A 69 -12.98 1.14 20.97
CA PRO A 69 -12.45 2.40 21.51
C PRO A 69 -10.93 2.36 21.79
N ASN A 70 -10.37 1.17 22.01
CA ASN A 70 -8.94 0.99 22.22
C ASN A 70 -8.22 0.90 20.88
N HIS A 71 -7.88 2.07 20.31
CA HIS A 71 -7.16 2.18 19.06
C HIS A 71 -5.65 2.34 19.30
N LEU A 72 -4.86 1.64 18.47
CA LEU A 72 -3.41 1.74 18.44
C LEU A 72 -3.01 2.15 17.02
N GLY A 73 -2.02 3.03 16.87
CA GLY A 73 -1.57 3.51 15.54
C GLY A 73 -1.10 2.42 14.56
N GLN A 74 -0.82 1.20 15.04
CA GLN A 74 -0.54 0.05 14.18
C GLN A 74 -1.77 -0.41 13.36
N TYR A 75 -2.98 -0.09 13.78
CA TYR A 75 -4.20 -0.48 13.06
C TYR A 75 -4.40 0.36 11.81
N ASP A 76 -4.16 1.67 11.88
CA ASP A 76 -4.14 2.54 10.70
C ASP A 76 -3.03 2.12 9.73
N ARG A 77 -1.89 1.65 10.25
CA ARG A 77 -0.82 1.10 9.42
C ARG A 77 -1.27 -0.12 8.62
N HIS A 78 -1.84 -1.12 9.30
CA HIS A 78 -2.32 -2.32 8.62
C HIS A 78 -3.46 -2.01 7.64
N PHE A 79 -4.28 -0.99 7.94
CA PHE A 79 -5.28 -0.47 7.01
C PHE A 79 -4.63 0.01 5.70
N TRP A 80 -3.54 0.79 5.77
CA TRP A 80 -2.81 1.23 4.58
C TRP A 80 -2.06 0.11 3.86
N THR A 81 -1.60 -0.92 4.58
CA THR A 81 -1.06 -2.15 3.94
C THR A 81 -2.11 -2.82 3.06
N VAL A 82 -3.37 -2.94 3.52
CA VAL A 82 -4.45 -3.51 2.70
C VAL A 82 -4.71 -2.67 1.44
N TRP A 83 -4.59 -1.35 1.52
CA TRP A 83 -4.69 -0.50 0.34
C TRP A 83 -3.50 -0.64 -0.62
N THR A 84 -2.31 -0.92 -0.09
CA THR A 84 -1.14 -1.27 -0.92
C THR A 84 -1.39 -2.56 -1.71
N GLU A 85 -1.97 -3.57 -1.06
CA GLU A 85 -2.39 -4.82 -1.72
C GLU A 85 -3.47 -4.57 -2.78
N ALA A 86 -4.45 -3.71 -2.49
CA ALA A 86 -5.50 -3.36 -3.44
C ALA A 86 -4.96 -2.58 -4.65
N CYS A 87 -4.01 -1.66 -4.45
CA CYS A 87 -3.30 -0.97 -5.52
C CYS A 87 -2.50 -1.94 -6.38
N ALA A 88 -1.78 -2.88 -5.77
CA ALA A 88 -1.08 -3.94 -6.46
C ALA A 88 -2.03 -4.80 -7.31
N PHE A 89 -3.21 -5.13 -6.78
CA PHE A 89 -4.27 -5.83 -7.49
C PHE A 89 -4.72 -5.04 -8.73
N ALA A 90 -5.01 -3.75 -8.56
CA ALA A 90 -5.48 -2.88 -9.64
C ALA A 90 -4.41 -2.72 -10.74
N TRP A 91 -3.15 -2.50 -10.34
CA TRP A 91 -2.01 -2.48 -11.25
C TRP A 91 -1.90 -3.80 -12.02
N ALA A 92 -1.94 -4.94 -11.31
CA ALA A 92 -1.82 -6.24 -11.94
C ALA A 92 -2.92 -6.47 -12.99
N LYS A 93 -4.15 -6.05 -12.70
CA LYS A 93 -5.27 -6.21 -13.63
C LYS A 93 -5.19 -5.26 -14.83
N ASN A 94 -5.00 -3.97 -14.59
CA ASN A 94 -5.25 -2.93 -15.58
C ASN A 94 -3.99 -2.39 -16.26
N VAL A 95 -2.82 -2.53 -15.63
CA VAL A 95 -1.53 -2.07 -16.19
C VAL A 95 -0.75 -3.26 -16.73
N ALA A 96 -0.52 -4.28 -15.90
CA ALA A 96 0.23 -5.46 -16.32
C ALA A 96 -0.60 -6.45 -17.16
N GLY A 97 -1.93 -6.28 -17.19
CA GLY A 97 -2.82 -7.09 -18.04
C GLY A 97 -3.00 -8.53 -17.56
N PHE A 98 -2.72 -8.82 -16.29
CA PHE A 98 -2.91 -10.17 -15.77
C PHE A 98 -4.40 -10.51 -15.63
N ASP A 99 -4.72 -11.76 -15.96
CA ASP A 99 -6.06 -12.26 -15.79
C ASP A 99 -6.31 -12.78 -14.37
N ARG A 100 -7.48 -12.39 -13.84
CA ARG A 100 -8.05 -12.87 -12.58
C ARG A 100 -7.07 -12.80 -11.39
N PRO A 101 -6.51 -11.62 -11.07
CA PRO A 101 -5.83 -11.46 -9.79
C PRO A 101 -6.80 -11.81 -8.65
N ARG A 102 -6.29 -12.47 -7.61
CA ARG A 102 -7.04 -12.82 -6.40
C ARG A 102 -6.18 -12.62 -5.16
N PHE A 103 -6.81 -12.16 -4.09
CA PHE A 103 -6.20 -12.18 -2.77
C PHE A 103 -5.99 -13.62 -2.30
N THR A 104 -4.91 -13.84 -1.56
CA THR A 104 -4.69 -15.08 -0.80
C THR A 104 -5.15 -14.89 0.64
N ASP A 105 -5.44 -15.96 1.38
CA ASP A 105 -5.96 -15.82 2.76
C ASP A 105 -4.93 -16.25 3.83
N ASP A 106 -3.75 -16.70 3.42
CA ASP A 106 -2.77 -17.35 4.30
C ASP A 106 -1.53 -16.47 4.50
N ARG A 107 -1.19 -16.19 5.76
CA ARG A 107 -0.01 -15.40 6.15
C ARG A 107 1.32 -15.96 5.63
N GLY A 108 1.35 -17.24 5.28
CA GLY A 108 2.52 -17.89 4.68
C GLY A 108 2.71 -17.61 3.19
N LYS A 109 1.71 -17.04 2.51
CA LYS A 109 1.68 -16.86 1.06
C LYS A 109 1.91 -15.41 0.65
N PRO A 110 2.34 -15.19 -0.60
CA PRO A 110 2.28 -13.88 -1.22
C PRO A 110 0.85 -13.34 -1.25
N ASP A 111 0.69 -12.02 -1.18
CA ASP A 111 -0.62 -11.39 -0.98
C ASP A 111 -1.63 -11.69 -2.09
N LEU A 112 -1.16 -11.79 -3.34
CA LEU A 112 -1.98 -12.12 -4.49
C LEU A 112 -1.43 -13.31 -5.27
N LEU A 113 -2.33 -14.02 -5.94
CA LEU A 113 -1.99 -14.88 -7.07
C LEU A 113 -2.61 -14.27 -8.33
N VAL A 114 -1.80 -14.16 -9.39
CA VAL A 114 -2.24 -13.70 -10.71
C VAL A 114 -2.03 -14.84 -11.73
N GLY A 115 -3.08 -15.15 -12.50
CA GLY A 115 -3.10 -16.36 -13.31
C GLY A 115 -2.99 -17.65 -12.46
N SER A 116 -2.14 -18.59 -12.90
CA SER A 116 -2.00 -19.91 -12.27
C SER A 116 -0.70 -20.10 -11.49
N SER A 117 0.34 -19.31 -11.76
CA SER A 117 1.71 -19.60 -11.30
C SER A 117 2.54 -18.35 -11.00
N MET A 118 1.94 -17.16 -11.01
CA MET A 118 2.63 -15.93 -10.70
C MET A 118 2.08 -15.33 -9.42
N TRP A 119 2.97 -15.13 -8.47
CA TRP A 119 2.65 -14.55 -7.17
C TRP A 119 2.95 -13.06 -7.19
N LEU A 120 2.19 -12.29 -6.42
CA LEU A 120 2.48 -10.89 -6.20
C LEU A 120 2.47 -10.61 -4.69
N GLU A 121 3.58 -10.10 -4.18
CA GLU A 121 3.71 -9.61 -2.80
C GLU A 121 3.72 -8.08 -2.80
N ALA A 122 2.84 -7.48 -2.00
CA ALA A 122 2.70 -6.04 -1.88
C ALA A 122 3.36 -5.55 -0.59
N LYS A 123 4.24 -4.55 -0.70
CA LYS A 123 5.04 -4.03 0.40
C LYS A 123 4.85 -2.52 0.52
N THR A 124 4.49 -2.06 1.71
CA THR A 124 4.52 -0.63 2.03
C THR A 124 5.91 -0.27 2.55
N VAL A 125 6.63 0.61 1.86
CA VAL A 125 7.88 1.18 2.36
C VAL A 125 7.52 2.41 3.20
N GLU A 126 7.43 2.19 4.51
CA GLU A 126 7.03 3.23 5.45
C GLU A 126 8.19 4.07 5.94
N ARG A 127 7.82 5.21 6.51
CA ARG A 127 8.69 6.05 7.34
C ARG A 127 9.28 5.29 8.53
N SER A 128 10.51 5.64 8.92
CA SER A 128 11.10 5.12 10.16
C SER A 128 10.32 5.59 11.40
N PRO A 129 10.44 4.91 12.56
CA PRO A 129 9.83 5.38 13.80
C PRO A 129 10.27 6.78 14.22
N ASP A 130 11.50 7.18 13.86
CA ASP A 130 12.05 8.50 14.17
C ASP A 130 11.45 9.58 13.26
N GLU A 131 11.36 9.31 11.96
CA GLU A 131 10.64 10.16 11.00
C GLU A 131 9.19 10.38 11.44
N ARG A 132 8.51 9.31 11.88
CA ARG A 132 7.15 9.40 12.41
C ARG A 132 7.07 10.25 13.66
N ARG A 133 7.91 10.02 14.66
CA ARG A 133 7.91 10.83 15.88
C ARG A 133 8.16 12.30 15.59
N ALA A 134 9.06 12.61 14.66
CA ALA A 134 9.36 13.98 14.28
C ALA A 134 8.16 14.63 13.54
N LEU A 135 7.48 13.87 12.67
CA LEU A 135 6.23 14.28 12.02
C LEU A 135 5.08 14.50 13.01
N ASP A 136 4.88 13.57 13.93
CA ASP A 136 3.84 13.67 14.95
C ASP A 136 4.08 14.91 15.81
N GLN A 137 5.34 15.18 16.21
CA GLN A 137 5.72 16.41 16.91
C GLN A 137 5.49 17.67 16.07
N MET A 138 5.77 17.65 14.76
CA MET A 138 5.49 18.79 13.87
C MET A 138 3.99 18.99 13.65
N ALA A 139 3.22 17.92 13.54
CA ALA A 139 1.77 17.96 13.41
C ALA A 139 1.16 18.51 14.71
N GLU A 140 1.55 18.00 15.87
CA GLU A 140 1.16 18.50 17.20
C GLU A 140 1.54 19.98 17.39
N ALA A 141 2.73 20.40 16.94
CA ALA A 141 3.15 21.80 16.99
C ALA A 141 2.40 22.71 16.00
N SER A 142 1.92 22.15 14.88
CA SER A 142 1.10 22.84 13.89
C SER A 142 -0.39 22.90 14.29
N ASP A 143 -0.81 22.18 15.34
CA ASP A 143 -2.22 21.95 15.64
C ASP A 143 -2.82 23.03 16.58
N ARG A 144 -3.05 24.22 16.00
CA ARG A 144 -4.26 25.00 16.29
C ARG A 144 -5.32 24.76 15.20
N GLY A 145 -5.65 23.50 14.95
CA GLY A 145 -6.88 23.13 14.22
C GLY A 145 -6.72 22.95 12.71
N ARG A 146 -5.79 22.10 12.25
CA ARG A 146 -5.85 21.61 10.86
C ARG A 146 -5.72 20.08 10.78
N PRO A 147 -6.48 19.40 9.89
CA PRO A 147 -6.49 17.95 9.79
C PRO A 147 -5.11 17.36 9.42
N GLN A 148 -4.80 16.19 9.98
CA GLN A 148 -3.66 15.37 9.59
C GLN A 148 -3.94 14.71 8.24
N TYR A 149 -3.71 15.45 7.15
CA TYR A 149 -3.66 14.84 5.82
C TYR A 149 -2.44 13.90 5.71
N ARG A 150 -2.44 13.06 4.68
CA ARG A 150 -1.25 12.34 4.16
C ARG A 150 -0.21 13.37 3.70
N MET A 151 0.34 14.14 4.63
CA MET A 151 1.28 15.22 4.39
C MET A 151 2.67 14.63 4.31
N THR A 152 3.34 14.93 3.20
CA THR A 152 4.78 14.77 3.06
C THR A 152 5.41 15.93 3.83
N TYR A 153 6.00 15.68 5.01
CA TYR A 153 6.85 16.72 5.63
C TYR A 153 8.32 16.41 5.39
N GLY A 154 9.08 17.51 5.31
CA GLY A 154 10.52 17.64 5.12
C GLY A 154 11.40 16.84 6.07
N PHE A 155 11.59 15.54 5.87
CA PHE A 155 12.66 14.76 6.50
C PHE A 155 13.44 13.98 5.45
N SER A 156 14.68 14.42 5.18
CA SER A 156 15.60 13.73 4.27
C SER A 156 16.07 12.41 4.90
N VAL A 157 15.59 11.28 4.37
CA VAL A 157 16.05 9.95 4.80
C VAL A 157 17.36 9.63 4.08
N PRO A 158 18.44 9.29 4.80
CA PRO A 158 19.68 8.87 4.16
C PRO A 158 19.46 7.65 3.29
N HIS A 159 19.91 7.77 2.07
CA HIS A 159 19.74 6.86 0.96
C HIS A 159 20.09 5.36 1.24
N PRO A 160 21.14 5.00 2.01
CA PRO A 160 21.38 3.59 2.38
C PRO A 160 20.24 2.96 3.20
N THR A 161 19.49 3.78 3.94
CA THR A 161 18.38 3.33 4.78
C THR A 161 17.16 2.97 3.95
N ILE A 162 16.93 3.63 2.80
CA ILE A 162 15.81 3.31 1.92
C ILE A 162 16.04 1.96 1.24
N VAL A 163 17.22 1.77 0.64
CA VAL A 163 17.59 0.54 -0.07
C VAL A 163 17.52 -0.67 0.86
N LYS A 164 17.89 -0.50 2.14
CA LYS A 164 17.72 -1.56 3.14
C LYS A 164 16.25 -1.98 3.30
N LYS A 165 15.29 -1.05 3.36
CA LYS A 165 13.85 -1.40 3.49
C LYS A 165 13.35 -2.17 2.27
N PHE A 166 13.81 -1.80 1.08
CA PHE A 166 13.54 -2.52 -0.15
C PHE A 166 14.12 -3.94 -0.14
N ASN A 167 15.38 -4.10 0.27
CA ASN A 167 16.01 -5.41 0.45
C ASN A 167 15.27 -6.30 1.47
N ASP A 168 14.89 -5.74 2.62
CA ASP A 168 14.15 -6.46 3.66
C ASP A 168 12.79 -6.94 3.11
N GLY A 169 12.09 -6.08 2.36
CA GLY A 169 10.81 -6.42 1.72
C GLY A 169 10.93 -7.47 0.62
N LEU A 170 11.96 -7.38 -0.23
CA LEU A 170 12.26 -8.37 -1.27
C LEU A 170 12.61 -9.73 -0.66
N SER A 171 13.46 -9.74 0.37
CA SER A 171 13.86 -10.96 1.08
C SER A 171 12.66 -11.69 1.70
N ASP A 172 11.73 -10.95 2.31
CA ASP A 172 10.47 -11.53 2.82
C ASP A 172 9.60 -12.10 1.69
N ALA A 173 9.45 -11.38 0.58
CA ALA A 173 8.69 -11.84 -0.59
C ALA A 173 9.26 -13.15 -1.17
N LEU A 174 10.59 -13.23 -1.33
CA LEU A 174 11.27 -14.43 -1.80
C LEU A 174 11.14 -15.59 -0.81
N THR A 175 11.18 -15.30 0.50
CA THR A 175 10.93 -16.31 1.54
C THR A 175 9.50 -16.86 1.45
N LYS A 176 8.50 -16.01 1.19
CA LYS A 176 7.12 -16.44 0.96
C LYS A 176 6.99 -17.27 -0.32
N LEU A 177 7.65 -16.87 -1.42
CA LEU A 177 7.68 -17.64 -2.67
C LEU A 177 8.29 -19.04 -2.45
N ALA A 178 9.44 -19.12 -1.77
CA ALA A 178 10.13 -20.38 -1.52
C ALA A 178 9.23 -21.39 -0.80
N ARG A 179 8.33 -20.94 0.09
CA ARG A 179 7.33 -21.79 0.75
C ARG A 179 6.27 -22.35 -0.19
N GLN A 180 6.00 -21.68 -1.32
CA GLN A 180 5.06 -22.17 -2.33
C GLN A 180 5.66 -23.30 -3.17
N GLY A 181 6.99 -23.32 -3.30
CA GLY A 181 7.73 -24.36 -4.03
C GLY A 181 7.67 -24.24 -5.56
N PHE A 182 6.98 -23.25 -6.10
CA PHE A 182 6.90 -22.99 -7.55
C PHE A 182 6.44 -21.56 -7.85
N GLY A 183 6.63 -21.17 -9.11
CA GLY A 183 6.10 -19.94 -9.68
C GLY A 183 7.11 -18.81 -9.75
N GLU A 184 6.68 -17.73 -10.38
CA GLU A 184 7.40 -16.47 -10.48
C GLU A 184 6.83 -15.48 -9.45
N ILE A 185 7.59 -14.44 -9.10
CA ILE A 185 7.13 -13.42 -8.17
C ILE A 185 7.27 -12.01 -8.75
N ILE A 186 6.23 -11.22 -8.51
CA ILE A 186 6.24 -9.77 -8.61
C ILE A 186 6.31 -9.23 -7.18
N VAL A 187 7.23 -8.30 -6.92
CA VAL A 187 7.26 -7.55 -5.67
C VAL A 187 6.85 -6.12 -5.96
N TYR A 188 5.69 -5.73 -5.44
CA TYR A 188 5.11 -4.41 -5.62
C TYR A 188 5.38 -3.57 -4.37
N PHE A 189 6.12 -2.48 -4.51
CA PHE A 189 6.44 -1.57 -3.43
C PHE A 189 5.65 -0.26 -3.56
N GLU A 190 4.89 0.09 -2.52
CA GLU A 190 4.29 1.41 -2.38
C GLU A 190 5.14 2.26 -1.44
N LEU A 191 5.66 3.37 -1.96
CA LEU A 191 6.35 4.39 -1.19
C LEU A 191 5.30 5.26 -0.49
N ASP A 192 5.00 4.92 0.77
CA ASP A 192 4.03 5.68 1.56
C ASP A 192 4.70 6.69 2.48
N GLY A 193 4.33 7.95 2.27
CA GLY A 193 4.74 9.06 3.11
C GLY A 193 6.24 9.37 3.06
N ILE A 194 7.05 8.65 2.29
CA ILE A 194 8.49 8.92 2.19
C ILE A 194 8.69 10.34 1.65
N ASP A 195 9.40 11.13 2.44
CA ASP A 195 10.00 12.37 1.98
C ASP A 195 11.46 12.12 1.63
N TRP A 196 11.83 12.62 0.46
CA TRP A 196 13.17 12.44 -0.08
C TRP A 196 14.04 13.68 0.14
N GLY A 197 13.49 14.72 0.78
CA GLY A 197 14.16 16.00 0.96
C GLY A 197 14.60 16.60 -0.38
N THR A 198 15.81 17.16 -0.42
CA THR A 198 16.38 17.78 -1.62
C THR A 198 16.93 16.78 -2.64
N ASP A 199 16.91 15.48 -2.36
CA ASP A 199 17.62 14.46 -3.15
C ASP A 199 16.72 13.33 -3.69
N GLU A 200 15.44 13.66 -3.95
CA GLU A 200 14.48 12.71 -4.54
C GLU A 200 15.01 12.02 -5.79
N HIS A 201 15.65 12.79 -6.67
CA HIS A 201 16.15 12.25 -7.92
C HIS A 201 17.25 11.21 -7.71
N ALA A 202 18.23 11.45 -6.83
CA ALA A 202 19.26 10.44 -6.57
C ALA A 202 18.68 9.23 -5.83
N ALA A 203 17.71 9.43 -4.94
CA ALA A 203 17.03 8.34 -4.24
C ALA A 203 16.29 7.43 -5.21
N LEU A 204 15.47 7.99 -6.10
CA LEU A 204 14.78 7.22 -7.14
C LEU A 204 15.78 6.54 -8.08
N LYS A 205 16.84 7.22 -8.50
CA LYS A 205 17.89 6.62 -9.34
C LYS A 205 18.52 5.39 -8.71
N ALA A 206 18.75 5.40 -7.41
CA ALA A 206 19.36 4.24 -6.76
C ALA A 206 18.39 3.13 -6.44
N ILE A 207 17.11 3.44 -6.21
CA ILE A 207 16.07 2.41 -6.16
C ILE A 207 15.95 1.77 -7.54
N ASP A 208 16.06 2.54 -8.62
CA ASP A 208 16.08 2.05 -9.99
C ASP A 208 17.29 1.14 -10.26
N GLU A 209 18.51 1.58 -9.93
CA GLU A 209 19.73 0.76 -10.05
C GLU A 209 19.67 -0.51 -9.19
N TRP A 210 19.18 -0.39 -7.95
CA TRP A 210 18.97 -1.52 -7.03
C TRP A 210 17.96 -2.52 -7.61
N SER A 211 16.79 -2.05 -8.06
CA SER A 211 15.72 -2.92 -8.56
C SER A 211 16.10 -3.61 -9.86
N ALA A 212 16.84 -2.95 -10.76
CA ALA A 212 17.41 -3.59 -11.95
C ALA A 212 18.39 -4.73 -11.58
N THR A 213 19.26 -4.47 -10.60
CA THR A 213 20.23 -5.46 -10.09
C THR A 213 19.52 -6.65 -9.45
N GLU A 214 18.60 -6.40 -8.52
CA GLU A 214 17.90 -7.45 -7.79
C GLU A 214 16.92 -8.23 -8.67
N SER A 215 16.25 -7.59 -9.63
CA SER A 215 15.41 -8.28 -10.61
C SER A 215 16.24 -9.28 -11.42
N SER A 216 17.44 -8.87 -11.86
CA SER A 216 18.37 -9.74 -12.60
C SER A 216 18.90 -10.89 -11.73
N ASN A 217 19.23 -10.63 -10.45
CA ASN A 217 19.79 -11.63 -9.55
C ASN A 217 18.76 -12.68 -9.09
N THR A 218 17.51 -12.24 -8.87
CA THR A 218 16.49 -13.06 -8.21
C THR A 218 15.44 -13.62 -9.17
N GLY A 219 15.34 -13.05 -10.38
CA GLY A 219 14.26 -13.34 -11.32
C GLY A 219 12.91 -12.74 -10.91
N ALA A 220 12.86 -11.91 -9.86
CA ALA A 220 11.64 -11.20 -9.47
C ALA A 220 11.38 -10.00 -10.40
N ARG A 221 10.11 -9.77 -10.77
CA ARG A 221 9.70 -8.47 -11.32
C ARG A 221 9.52 -7.48 -10.17
N ILE A 222 10.11 -6.30 -10.26
CA ILE A 222 10.05 -5.29 -9.19
C ILE A 222 9.31 -4.06 -9.71
N VAL A 223 8.24 -3.69 -8.99
CA VAL A 223 7.39 -2.54 -9.30
C VAL A 223 7.43 -1.58 -8.13
N VAL A 224 7.64 -0.29 -8.38
CA VAL A 224 7.66 0.74 -7.34
C VAL A 224 6.69 1.86 -7.70
N THR A 225 5.78 2.16 -6.78
CA THR A 225 4.78 3.23 -6.88
C THR A 225 4.90 4.20 -5.72
N ARG A 226 4.23 5.35 -5.81
CA ARG A 226 4.19 6.35 -4.75
C ARG A 226 2.82 6.99 -4.66
N GLY A 227 2.33 7.17 -3.44
CA GLY A 227 1.13 7.96 -3.19
C GLY A 227 -0.15 7.37 -3.81
N GLY A 228 -0.26 6.05 -3.93
CA GLY A 228 -1.40 5.38 -4.54
C GLY A 228 -1.45 5.50 -6.07
N ARG A 229 -0.39 6.02 -6.72
CA ARG A 229 -0.32 6.15 -8.19
C ARG A 229 0.00 4.82 -8.85
N TRP A 230 -0.90 3.86 -8.71
CA TRP A 230 -0.72 2.49 -9.18
C TRP A 230 -0.73 2.38 -10.71
N ARG A 231 -1.29 3.36 -11.43
CA ARG A 231 -1.37 3.37 -12.91
C ARG A 231 -0.05 3.69 -13.60
N GLU A 232 0.80 4.45 -12.92
CA GLU A 232 2.05 4.99 -13.46
C GLU A 232 3.18 4.67 -12.47
N PRO A 233 3.69 3.42 -12.47
CA PRO A 233 4.82 3.07 -11.63
C PRO A 233 6.02 3.97 -11.92
N LEU A 234 6.71 4.35 -10.85
CA LEU A 234 8.00 5.04 -10.97
C LEU A 234 9.05 4.11 -11.56
N ILE A 235 8.96 2.83 -11.23
CA ILE A 235 9.87 1.76 -11.65
C ILE A 235 9.03 0.51 -11.95
N ASP A 236 9.34 -0.18 -13.04
CA ASP A 236 8.77 -1.49 -13.40
C ASP A 236 9.83 -2.31 -14.15
N HIS A 237 10.69 -2.99 -13.39
CA HIS A 237 11.75 -3.83 -13.96
C HIS A 237 11.28 -5.26 -14.15
N ILE A 238 11.29 -5.68 -15.41
CA ILE A 238 10.98 -7.04 -15.83
C ILE A 238 12.31 -7.80 -15.92
N PRO A 239 12.44 -8.97 -15.25
CA PRO A 239 13.66 -9.76 -15.33
C PRO A 239 13.89 -10.23 -16.78
N PRO A 240 15.16 -10.40 -17.20
CA PRO A 240 15.46 -10.94 -18.52
C PRO A 240 14.89 -12.37 -18.66
N ALA A 241 14.40 -12.71 -19.85
CA ALA A 241 13.97 -14.08 -20.14
C ALA A 241 15.18 -15.03 -20.04
N ILE A 242 15.01 -16.11 -19.27
CA ILE A 242 16.02 -17.17 -19.05
C ILE A 242 15.96 -18.19 -20.19
#